data_AF-A0A4Q5TN71-F1
#
_entry.id   AF-A0A4Q5TN71-F1
#
_cell.length_a   1.000
_cell.length_b   1.000
_cell.length_c   1.000
_cell.angle_alpha   90.00
_cell.angle_beta   90.00
_cell.angle_gamma   90.00
#
_symmetry.space_group_name_H-M   'P 1'
#
loop_
_entity.id
_entity.type
_entity.pdbx_description
1 polymer ?
#
loop_
_entity_poly.entity_id
_entity_poly.type
_entity_poly.pdbx_seq_one_letter_code
_entity_poly.pdbx_strand_id
1 'polypeptide(L)'
;ALAYVVLPKAMEILIGFVPDGFGSLVTGAEYFDFIIKMLLVFGVAAEIPLVVVMLNRLGIVSAKQLASARPWTIIGIFVFAAIATPTTDPLTMLFLAAPMTILYLIAEVITKITDRRRGRAAIDEVDDDEASPLDRPPAV
;
A
#
# COMPACT_ATOMS: atom_id res chain seq x y z
N ALA A 1 -44.51 18.41 24.04
CA ALA A 1 -44.69 19.87 23.94
C ALA A 1 -43.36 20.59 23.75
N LEU A 2 -42.42 20.55 24.72
CA LEU A 2 -41.13 21.24 24.65
C LEU A 2 -40.29 20.87 23.40
N ALA A 3 -40.17 19.57 23.08
CA ALA A 3 -39.44 19.11 21.90
C ALA A 3 -39.98 19.70 20.58
N TYR A 4 -41.30 19.91 20.48
CA TYR A 4 -41.93 20.49 19.29
C TYR A 4 -41.56 21.97 19.10
N VAL A 5 -41.23 22.67 20.18
CA VAL A 5 -40.81 24.07 20.16
C VAL A 5 -39.31 24.21 19.93
N VAL A 6 -38.51 23.33 20.55
CA VAL A 6 -37.04 23.40 20.53
C VAL A 6 -36.46 22.87 19.22
N LEU A 7 -37.01 21.77 18.69
CA LEU A 7 -36.48 21.11 17.49
C LEU A 7 -36.39 22.03 16.26
N PRO A 8 -37.43 22.80 15.87
CA PRO A 8 -37.33 23.69 14.71
C PRO A 8 -36.28 24.80 14.89
N LYS A 9 -36.09 25.33 16.10
CA LYS A 9 -35.05 26.33 16.36
C LYS A 9 -33.64 25.76 16.33
N ALA A 10 -33.46 24.54 16.84
CA ALA A 10 -32.20 23.83 16.71
C ALA A 10 -31.86 23.56 15.23
N MET A 11 -32.85 23.21 14.41
CA MET A 11 -32.65 22.99 12.97
C MET A 11 -32.35 24.27 12.19
N GLU A 12 -33.02 25.38 12.51
CA GLU A 12 -32.74 26.68 11.90
C GLU A 12 -31.29 27.14 12.18
N ILE A 13 -30.81 26.94 13.42
CA ILE A 13 -29.42 27.21 13.79
C ILE A 13 -28.46 26.28 13.05
N LEU A 14 -28.75 24.97 13.01
CA LEU A 14 -27.88 24.00 12.33
C LEU A 14 -27.77 24.27 10.83
N ILE A 15 -28.88 24.61 10.17
CA ILE A 15 -28.92 24.96 8.75
C ILE A 15 -28.25 26.32 8.53
N GLY A 16 -28.37 27.28 9.45
CA GLY A 16 -27.69 28.58 9.36
C GLY A 16 -26.15 28.51 9.41
N PHE A 17 -25.58 27.40 9.87
CA PHE A 17 -24.14 27.13 9.77
C PHE A 17 -23.70 26.59 8.40
N VAL A 18 -24.65 26.22 7.53
CA VAL A 18 -24.38 25.79 6.16
C VAL A 18 -24.30 27.05 5.29
N PRO A 19 -23.12 27.42 4.74
CA PRO A 19 -23.01 28.59 3.89
C PRO A 19 -23.87 28.41 2.62
N ASP A 20 -24.42 29.51 2.08
CA ASP A 20 -25.25 29.47 0.87
C ASP A 20 -24.50 28.74 -0.27
N GLY A 21 -25.08 27.64 -0.77
CA GLY A 21 -24.46 26.77 -1.77
C GLY A 21 -23.85 25.47 -1.24
N PHE A 22 -23.83 25.24 0.08
CA PHE A 22 -23.37 24.00 0.74
C PHE A 22 -24.51 23.04 1.10
N GLY A 23 -25.63 23.06 0.36
CA GLY A 23 -26.58 21.95 0.41
C GLY A 23 -25.88 20.69 -0.09
N SER A 24 -25.45 19.82 0.82
CA SER A 24 -24.83 18.49 0.61
C SER A 24 -24.45 18.20 -0.84
N LEU A 25 -23.28 18.68 -1.29
CA LEU A 25 -22.80 18.48 -2.66
C LEU A 25 -22.59 16.99 -3.02
N VAL A 26 -22.61 16.11 -2.02
CA VAL A 26 -22.48 14.65 -2.18
C VAL A 26 -23.68 14.00 -1.50
N THR A 27 -24.41 13.16 -2.24
CA THR A 27 -25.50 12.35 -1.69
C THR A 27 -24.94 11.21 -0.82
N GLY A 28 -25.74 10.71 0.13
CA GLY A 28 -25.32 9.56 0.93
C GLY A 28 -24.94 8.34 0.08
N ALA A 29 -25.63 8.13 -1.05
CA ALA A 29 -25.33 7.05 -1.99
C ALA A 29 -23.95 7.22 -2.66
N GLU A 30 -23.60 8.43 -3.10
CA GLU A 30 -22.30 8.74 -3.68
C GLU A 30 -21.15 8.57 -2.68
N TYR A 31 -21.39 8.91 -1.41
CA TYR A 31 -20.41 8.70 -0.35
C TYR A 31 -20.10 7.21 -0.13
N PHE A 32 -21.13 6.36 -0.04
CA PHE A 32 -20.94 4.92 0.12
C PHE A 32 -20.31 4.29 -1.12
N ASP A 33 -20.71 4.71 -2.32
CA ASP A 33 -20.11 4.24 -3.58
C ASP A 33 -18.61 4.59 -3.64
N PHE A 34 -18.23 5.81 -3.26
CA PHE A 34 -16.84 6.22 -3.16
C PHE A 34 -16.05 5.35 -2.18
N ILE A 35 -16.57 5.13 -0.96
CA ILE A 35 -15.90 4.31 0.06
C ILE A 35 -15.73 2.86 -0.41
N ILE A 36 -16.76 2.25 -0.98
CA ILE A 36 -16.71 0.87 -1.45
C ILE A 36 -15.68 0.73 -2.56
N LYS A 37 -15.67 1.63 -3.54
CA LYS A 37 -14.66 1.64 -4.62
C LYS A 37 -13.25 1.79 -4.05
N MET A 38 -13.05 2.75 -3.14
CA MET A 38 -11.73 2.98 -2.55
C MET A 38 -11.24 1.79 -1.73
N LEU A 39 -12.12 1.14 -0.97
CA LEU A 39 -11.80 -0.06 -0.21
C LEU A 39 -11.40 -1.23 -1.13
N LEU A 40 -12.13 -1.44 -2.23
CA LEU A 40 -11.82 -2.47 -3.21
C LEU A 40 -10.46 -2.23 -3.88
N VAL A 41 -10.21 -1.00 -4.34
CA VAL A 41 -8.93 -0.61 -4.96
C VAL A 41 -7.78 -0.83 -3.98
N PHE A 42 -7.94 -0.37 -2.74
CA PHE A 42 -6.93 -0.54 -1.70
C PHE A 42 -6.64 -2.00 -1.41
N GLY A 43 -7.68 -2.83 -1.28
CA GLY A 43 -7.54 -4.27 -1.04
C GLY A 43 -6.75 -4.96 -2.15
N VAL A 44 -7.15 -4.76 -3.40
CA VAL A 44 -6.45 -5.35 -4.56
C VAL A 44 -5.00 -4.84 -4.66
N ALA A 45 -4.78 -3.58 -4.36
CA ALA A 45 -3.44 -2.98 -4.39
C ALA A 45 -2.51 -3.55 -3.31
N ALA A 46 -3.05 -3.84 -2.11
CA ALA A 46 -2.32 -4.43 -1.00
C ALA A 46 -1.88 -5.88 -1.26
N GLU A 47 -2.49 -6.58 -2.21
CA GLU A 47 -2.07 -7.93 -2.63
C GLU A 47 -0.75 -7.91 -3.41
N ILE A 48 -0.43 -6.83 -4.13
CA ILE A 48 0.78 -6.76 -4.97
C ILE A 48 2.06 -6.99 -4.14
N PRO A 49 2.30 -6.28 -3.01
CA PRO A 49 3.45 -6.54 -2.14
C PRO A 49 3.45 -7.96 -1.55
N LEU A 50 2.29 -8.52 -1.22
CA LEU A 50 2.18 -9.89 -0.70
C LEU A 50 2.63 -10.92 -1.74
N VAL A 51 2.16 -10.77 -2.97
CA VAL A 51 2.55 -11.63 -4.10
C VAL A 51 4.06 -11.57 -4.34
N VAL A 52 4.68 -10.40 -4.25
CA VAL A 52 6.15 -10.26 -4.39
C VAL A 52 6.90 -11.09 -3.34
N VAL A 53 6.45 -11.07 -2.08
CA VAL A 53 7.04 -11.90 -1.02
C VAL A 53 6.87 -13.39 -1.31
N MET A 54 5.70 -13.79 -1.83
CA MET A 54 5.47 -15.18 -2.23
C MET A 54 6.38 -15.61 -3.38
N LEU A 55 6.56 -14.76 -4.39
CA LEU A 55 7.47 -15.00 -5.51
C LEU A 55 8.94 -15.13 -5.05
N ASN A 56 9.37 -14.35 -4.05
CA ASN A 56 10.69 -14.54 -3.45
C ASN A 56 10.82 -15.91 -2.75
N ARG A 57 9.78 -16.34 -2.03
CA ARG A 57 9.77 -17.69 -1.44
C ARG A 57 9.84 -18.79 -2.49
N LEU A 58 9.28 -18.58 -3.68
CA LEU A 58 9.42 -19.50 -4.81
C LEU A 58 10.78 -19.41 -5.52
N GLY A 59 11.64 -18.45 -5.15
CA GLY A 59 12.95 -18.24 -5.77
C GLY A 59 12.90 -17.47 -7.10
N ILE A 60 11.73 -16.94 -7.48
CA ILE A 60 11.52 -16.23 -8.76
C ILE A 60 12.09 -14.80 -8.69
N VAL A 61 11.99 -14.15 -7.54
CA VAL A 61 12.47 -12.77 -7.31
C VAL A 61 13.47 -12.75 -6.16
N SER A 62 14.63 -12.13 -6.39
CA SER A 62 15.66 -11.93 -5.36
C SER A 62 15.54 -10.57 -4.67
N ALA A 63 16.08 -10.48 -3.46
CA ALA A 63 16.21 -9.22 -2.73
C ALA A 63 17.02 -8.15 -3.47
N LYS A 64 18.03 -8.57 -4.25
CA LYS A 64 18.84 -7.64 -5.06
C LYS A 64 18.01 -7.00 -6.17
N GLN A 65 17.18 -7.79 -6.86
CA GLN A 65 16.28 -7.28 -7.90
C GLN A 65 15.30 -6.27 -7.31
N LEU A 66 14.68 -6.60 -6.17
CA LEU A 66 13.72 -5.71 -5.52
C LEU A 66 14.37 -4.41 -5.03
N ALA A 67 15.57 -4.48 -4.45
CA ALA A 67 16.31 -3.27 -4.06
C ALA A 67 16.65 -2.38 -5.27
N SER A 68 17.07 -2.97 -6.40
CA SER A 68 17.41 -2.22 -7.62
C SER A 68 16.18 -1.60 -8.31
N ALA A 69 15.01 -2.25 -8.21
CA ALA A 69 13.77 -1.79 -8.81
C ALA A 69 12.99 -0.80 -7.93
N ARG A 70 13.48 -0.48 -6.72
CA ARG A 70 12.80 0.40 -5.76
C ARG A 70 12.34 1.74 -6.33
N PRO A 71 13.17 2.59 -6.95
CA PRO A 71 12.72 3.89 -7.45
C PRO A 71 11.63 3.73 -8.53
N TRP A 72 11.79 2.75 -9.42
CA TRP A 72 10.81 2.44 -10.46
C TRP A 72 9.49 1.91 -9.88
N THR A 73 9.56 1.10 -8.83
CA THR A 73 8.36 0.57 -8.18
C THR A 73 7.59 1.65 -7.44
N ILE A 74 8.29 2.56 -6.75
CA ILE A 74 7.64 3.71 -6.09
C ILE A 74 6.94 4.58 -7.14
N ILE A 75 7.61 4.91 -8.25
CA ILE A 75 6.96 5.64 -9.34
C ILE A 75 5.73 4.88 -9.87
N GLY A 76 5.86 3.56 -10.08
CA GLY A 76 4.77 2.70 -10.52
C GLY A 76 3.58 2.71 -9.55
N ILE A 77 3.82 2.72 -8.23
CA ILE A 77 2.78 2.82 -7.20
C ILE A 77 2.04 4.16 -7.31
N PHE A 78 2.75 5.27 -7.50
CA PHE A 78 2.11 6.58 -7.66
C PHE A 78 1.32 6.68 -8.97
N VAL A 79 1.83 6.13 -10.07
CA VAL A 79 1.10 6.07 -11.35
C VAL A 79 -0.14 5.19 -11.22
N PHE A 80 -0.02 4.03 -10.58
CA PHE A 80 -1.14 3.15 -10.30
C PHE A 80 -2.18 3.85 -9.43
N ALA A 81 -1.76 4.50 -8.34
CA ALA A 81 -2.66 5.24 -7.48
C ALA A 81 -3.39 6.35 -8.24
N ALA A 82 -2.69 7.06 -9.13
CA ALA A 82 -3.31 8.12 -9.94
C ALA A 82 -4.41 7.61 -10.88
N ILE A 83 -4.29 6.38 -11.38
CA ILE A 83 -5.28 5.76 -12.27
C ILE A 83 -6.39 5.08 -11.45
N ALA A 84 -6.05 4.53 -10.29
CA ALA A 84 -6.93 3.70 -9.49
C ALA A 84 -7.80 4.50 -8.52
N THR A 85 -7.40 5.72 -8.10
CA THR A 85 -8.23 6.53 -7.21
C THR A 85 -9.46 7.11 -7.94
N PRO A 86 -10.68 6.99 -7.37
CA PRO A 86 -11.89 7.47 -8.04
C PRO A 86 -11.92 8.99 -8.26
N THR A 87 -11.30 9.76 -7.36
CA THR A 87 -11.38 11.24 -7.34
C THR A 87 -10.17 11.91 -7.97
N THR A 88 -9.10 11.16 -8.29
CA THR A 88 -7.88 11.68 -8.94
C THR A 88 -7.28 12.94 -8.29
N ASP A 89 -7.46 13.11 -6.98
CA ASP A 89 -6.89 14.23 -6.23
C ASP A 89 -5.59 13.81 -5.52
N PRO A 90 -4.62 14.73 -5.32
CA PRO A 90 -3.32 14.37 -4.72
C PRO A 90 -3.42 13.78 -3.31
N LEU A 91 -4.45 14.13 -2.54
CA LEU A 91 -4.62 13.68 -1.16
C LEU A 91 -5.05 12.21 -1.12
N THR A 92 -6.08 11.84 -1.89
CA THR A 92 -6.52 10.44 -1.99
C THR A 92 -5.48 9.55 -2.66
N MET A 93 -4.76 10.06 -3.67
CA MET A 93 -3.62 9.38 -4.27
C MET A 93 -2.54 9.07 -3.23
N LEU A 94 -2.19 10.05 -2.38
CA LEU A 94 -1.20 9.86 -1.32
C LEU A 94 -1.68 8.84 -0.28
N PHE A 95 -2.95 8.86 0.10
CA PHE A 95 -3.54 7.89 1.02
C PHE A 95 -3.47 6.44 0.51
N LEU A 96 -3.48 6.23 -0.81
CA LEU A 96 -3.28 4.91 -1.41
C LEU A 96 -1.79 4.58 -1.61
N ALA A 97 -1.02 5.50 -2.18
CA ALA A 97 0.37 5.28 -2.55
C ALA A 97 1.30 5.12 -1.34
N ALA A 98 1.07 5.87 -0.25
CA ALA A 98 1.89 5.79 0.95
C ALA A 98 1.87 4.39 1.61
N PRO A 99 0.72 3.79 1.94
CA PRO A 99 0.69 2.44 2.51
C PRO A 99 1.18 1.38 1.53
N MET A 100 0.89 1.49 0.23
CA MET A 100 1.47 0.58 -0.78
C MET A 100 2.99 0.65 -0.79
N THR A 101 3.55 1.85 -0.72
CA THR A 101 5.00 2.05 -0.63
C THR A 101 5.54 1.39 0.63
N ILE A 102 4.92 1.63 1.79
CA ILE A 102 5.33 1.00 3.05
C ILE A 102 5.30 -0.53 2.95
N LEU A 103 4.24 -1.11 2.38
CA LEU A 103 4.13 -2.55 2.16
C LEU A 103 5.24 -3.08 1.25
N TYR A 104 5.57 -2.37 0.18
CA TYR A 104 6.70 -2.71 -0.68
C TYR A 104 8.03 -2.72 0.08
N LEU A 105 8.26 -1.71 0.92
CA LEU A 105 9.47 -1.63 1.76
C LEU A 105 9.55 -2.82 2.73
N ILE A 106 8.42 -3.17 3.35
CA ILE A 106 8.31 -4.34 4.23
C ILE A 106 8.61 -5.62 3.44
N ALA A 107 8.04 -5.78 2.25
CA ALA A 107 8.30 -6.93 1.37
C ALA A 107 9.79 -7.04 1.01
N GLU A 108 10.45 -5.93 0.70
CA GLU A 108 11.89 -5.88 0.43
C GLU A 108 12.71 -6.35 1.63
N VAL A 109 12.36 -5.90 2.85
CA VAL A 109 13.04 -6.31 4.08
C VAL A 109 12.85 -7.80 4.36
N ILE A 110 11.62 -8.32 4.25
CA ILE A 110 11.32 -9.75 4.46
C ILE A 110 12.10 -10.62 3.47
N THR A 111 12.16 -10.19 2.21
CA THR A 111 12.90 -10.87 1.14
C THR A 111 14.40 -10.87 1.42
N LYS A 112 14.99 -9.75 1.86
CA LYS A 112 16.39 -9.68 2.31
C LYS A 112 16.70 -10.66 3.44
N ILE A 113 15.82 -10.74 4.44
CA ILE A 113 16.01 -11.66 5.58
C ILE A 113 15.92 -13.12 5.09
N THR A 114 14.97 -13.43 4.21
CA THR A 114 14.77 -14.77 3.66
C THR A 114 15.97 -15.23 2.82
N ASP A 115 16.46 -14.38 1.91
CA ASP A 115 17.63 -14.67 1.07
C ASP A 115 18.89 -14.84 1.91
N ARG A 116 19.10 -14.02 2.95
CA ARG A 116 20.25 -14.15 3.86
C ARG A 116 20.23 -15.46 4.65
N ARG A 117 19.05 -15.94 5.05
CA ARG A 117 18.92 -17.24 5.74
C ARG A 117 19.21 -18.41 4.80
N ARG A 118 18.76 -18.35 3.55
CA ARG A 118 19.10 -19.34 2.51
C ARG A 118 20.60 -19.37 2.22
N GLY A 119 21.22 -18.20 2.06
CA GLY A 119 22.65 -18.07 1.84
C GLY A 119 23.48 -18.64 2.99
N ARG A 120 23.05 -18.45 4.24
CA ARG A 120 23.71 -19.05 5.42
C ARG A 120 23.54 -20.56 5.50
N ALA A 121 22.32 -21.09 5.30
CA ALA A 121 22.08 -22.53 5.31
C ALA A 121 22.93 -23.25 4.24
N ALA A 122 23.08 -22.66 3.05
CA ALA A 122 23.94 -23.19 1.99
C ALA A 122 25.46 -23.04 2.26
N ILE A 123 25.86 -22.28 3.29
CA ILE A 123 27.26 -22.19 3.74
C ILE A 123 27.50 -23.20 4.87
N ASP A 124 26.55 -23.37 5.79
CA ASP A 124 26.62 -24.34 6.90
C ASP A 124 26.53 -25.80 6.42
N GLU A 125 26.05 -26.05 5.19
CA GLU A 125 25.96 -27.39 4.59
C GLU A 125 27.24 -27.82 3.86
N VAL A 126 28.21 -26.92 3.69
CA VAL A 126 29.54 -27.26 3.15
C VAL A 126 30.41 -27.73 4.31
N ASP A 127 30.92 -28.96 4.22
CA ASP A 127 31.84 -29.52 5.22
C ASP A 127 33.12 -28.67 5.30
N ASP A 128 33.73 -28.54 6.47
CA ASP A 128 34.93 -27.69 6.68
C ASP A 128 36.11 -28.14 5.77
N ASP A 129 36.04 -29.37 5.27
CA ASP A 129 37.02 -30.01 4.37
C ASP A 129 36.70 -29.85 2.86
N GLU A 130 35.55 -29.27 2.49
CA GLU A 130 35.21 -28.97 1.09
C GLU A 130 35.58 -27.53 0.69
N ALA A 131 36.38 -27.40 -0.37
CA ALA A 131 36.77 -26.09 -0.88
C ALA A 131 35.56 -25.31 -1.42
N SER A 132 35.35 -24.11 -0.90
CA SER A 132 34.33 -23.18 -1.39
C SER A 132 34.48 -22.97 -2.91
N PRO A 133 33.40 -23.08 -3.71
CA PRO A 133 33.47 -22.85 -5.15
C PRO A 133 34.04 -21.46 -5.45
N LEU A 134 35.15 -21.39 -6.19
CA LEU A 134 35.91 -20.17 -6.50
C LEU A 134 35.15 -19.13 -7.35
N ASP A 135 33.94 -19.47 -7.82
CA ASP A 135 33.18 -18.66 -8.77
C ASP A 135 32.13 -17.74 -8.10
N ARG A 136 32.23 -17.53 -6.78
CA ARG A 136 31.42 -16.52 -6.09
C ARG A 136 32.04 -15.12 -6.27
N PRO A 137 31.36 -14.16 -6.92
CA PRO A 137 31.83 -12.78 -6.93
C PRO A 137 31.92 -12.26 -5.49
N PRO A 138 32.95 -11.48 -5.14
CA PRO A 138 33.17 -11.02 -3.77
C PRO A 138 31.92 -10.31 -3.28
N ALA A 139 31.48 -10.68 -2.08
CA ALA A 139 30.34 -10.05 -1.42
C ALA A 139 30.70 -8.58 -1.15
N VAL A 140 30.23 -7.70 -2.03
CA VAL A 140 30.22 -6.23 -1.87
C VAL A 140 28.77 -5.79 -1.73
#